data_AF-A0A6P8HS90-F1
#
_entry.id   AF-A0A6P8HS90-F1
#
_cell.length_a   1.000
_cell.length_b   1.000
_cell.length_c   1.000
_cell.angle_alpha   90.00
_cell.angle_beta   90.00
_cell.angle_gamma   90.00
#
_symmetry.space_group_name_H-M   'P 1'
#
loop_
_entity.id
_entity.type
_entity.pdbx_description
1 polymer ?
#
loop_
_entity_poly.entity_id
_entity_poly.type
_entity_poly.pdbx_seq_one_letter_code
_entity_poly.pdbx_strand_id
1 'polypeptide(L)'
;MDFVEFQIAIMMGENGDQQADLGREIHGLSCSCKPLAGWVARDAIQECREACGGHGYLAVNQLGKLRDDNDPNCTYEGDNNMLLGQTSNYLLSLLELRQKGQPISSPLHTVDYLSDANQILQQVFSAKTEDECRNLDVLLQAYQWLVCYLWLESGSKYNQQLAFGKEPFSAKNDSQVYFCRSLSLAYVQCEVLRRFRDACQSEDTPEGLRPVLKKMCSLYGLWSLEKHLATLYEGGYCMSTNDARLIKSAIITLCFEVFISDFLSLCSLI
;
A
#
# COMPACT_ATOMS: atom_id res chain seq x y z
N MET A 1 -13.88 -11.92 9.38
CA MET A 1 -15.15 -12.18 8.68
C MET A 1 -14.81 -12.80 7.36
N ASP A 2 -15.23 -14.04 7.14
CA ASP A 2 -15.01 -14.74 5.87
C ASP A 2 -15.92 -14.12 4.77
N PHE A 3 -15.46 -14.05 3.54
CA PHE A 3 -16.25 -13.53 2.40
C PHE A 3 -17.57 -14.32 2.24
N VAL A 4 -17.56 -15.59 2.63
CA VAL A 4 -18.73 -16.48 2.65
C VAL A 4 -19.74 -16.06 3.73
N GLU A 5 -19.29 -15.76 4.94
CA GLU A 5 -20.16 -15.24 6.01
C GLU A 5 -20.84 -13.94 5.60
N PHE A 6 -20.14 -13.09 4.84
CA PHE A 6 -20.68 -11.84 4.32
C PHE A 6 -21.73 -12.06 3.21
N GLN A 7 -21.51 -12.96 2.25
CA GLN A 7 -22.53 -13.28 1.24
C GLN A 7 -23.81 -13.84 1.88
N ILE A 8 -23.66 -14.64 2.94
CA ILE A 8 -24.78 -15.15 3.73
C ILE A 8 -25.51 -14.00 4.44
N ALA A 9 -24.79 -13.06 5.06
CA ALA A 9 -25.39 -11.88 5.68
C ALA A 9 -26.15 -10.99 4.66
N ILE A 10 -25.61 -10.80 3.45
CA ILE A 10 -26.30 -10.12 2.34
C ILE A 10 -27.61 -10.84 1.99
N MET A 11 -27.57 -12.17 1.88
CA MET A 11 -28.75 -12.96 1.55
C MET A 11 -29.82 -12.93 2.65
N MET A 12 -29.41 -12.75 3.91
CA MET A 12 -30.31 -12.73 5.06
C MET A 12 -30.87 -11.33 5.40
N GLY A 13 -30.35 -10.25 4.79
CA GLY A 13 -30.86 -8.89 5.01
C GLY A 13 -30.58 -8.34 6.41
N GLU A 14 -29.66 -8.95 7.15
CA GLU A 14 -29.29 -8.58 8.50
C GLU A 14 -28.15 -7.55 8.44
N ASN A 15 -28.46 -6.30 8.81
CA ASN A 15 -27.55 -5.15 9.03
C ASN A 15 -27.17 -4.25 7.82
N GLY A 16 -28.11 -3.39 7.41
CA GLY A 16 -27.88 -2.37 6.37
C GLY A 16 -26.72 -1.40 6.64
N ASP A 17 -26.49 -0.98 7.89
CA ASP A 17 -25.40 -0.06 8.24
C ASP A 17 -24.02 -0.72 8.14
N GLN A 18 -23.86 -1.94 8.68
CA GLN A 18 -22.60 -2.70 8.54
C GLN A 18 -22.29 -3.03 7.09
N GLN A 19 -23.32 -3.33 6.29
CA GLN A 19 -23.18 -3.57 4.86
C GLN A 19 -22.74 -2.29 4.12
N ALA A 20 -23.31 -1.13 4.47
CA ALA A 20 -22.89 0.15 3.89
C ALA A 20 -21.42 0.48 4.26
N ASP A 21 -21.01 0.24 5.50
CA ASP A 21 -19.64 0.45 5.96
C ASP A 21 -18.64 -0.44 5.24
N LEU A 22 -18.96 -1.73 5.09
CA LEU A 22 -18.13 -2.67 4.34
C LEU A 22 -18.06 -2.30 2.86
N GLY A 23 -19.18 -1.87 2.27
CA GLY A 23 -19.21 -1.37 0.89
C GLY A 23 -18.28 -0.16 0.70
N ARG A 24 -18.28 0.79 1.64
CA ARG A 24 -17.37 1.95 1.62
C ARG A 24 -15.91 1.54 1.74
N GLU A 25 -15.60 0.60 2.64
CA GLU A 25 -14.24 0.09 2.84
C GLU A 25 -13.71 -0.66 1.61
N ILE A 26 -14.50 -1.59 1.06
CA ILE A 26 -14.15 -2.33 -0.18
C ILE A 26 -13.95 -1.35 -1.34
N HIS A 27 -14.82 -0.35 -1.48
CA HIS A 27 -14.67 0.66 -2.52
C HIS A 27 -13.35 1.44 -2.36
N GLY A 28 -13.06 1.92 -1.14
CA GLY A 28 -11.81 2.62 -0.83
C GLY A 28 -10.56 1.78 -1.13
N LEU A 29 -10.57 0.49 -0.78
CA LEU A 29 -9.52 -0.45 -1.13
C LEU A 29 -9.40 -0.64 -2.64
N SER A 30 -10.49 -1.00 -3.33
CA SER A 30 -10.48 -1.27 -4.77
C SER A 30 -9.97 -0.08 -5.58
N CYS A 31 -10.37 1.14 -5.21
CA CYS A 31 -9.95 2.39 -5.84
C CYS A 31 -8.46 2.72 -5.67
N SER A 32 -7.75 2.08 -4.72
CA SER A 32 -6.30 2.23 -4.56
C SER A 32 -5.52 1.02 -5.04
N CYS A 33 -6.08 -0.19 -4.92
CA CYS A 33 -5.52 -1.43 -5.45
C CYS A 33 -5.36 -1.38 -6.97
N LYS A 34 -6.39 -0.95 -7.70
CA LYS A 34 -6.34 -0.91 -9.17
C LYS A 34 -5.22 0.01 -9.67
N PRO A 35 -5.10 1.28 -9.20
CA PRO A 35 -3.97 2.13 -9.57
C PRO A 35 -2.60 1.53 -9.24
N LEU A 36 -2.43 1.00 -8.03
CA LEU A 36 -1.18 0.41 -7.59
C LEU A 36 -0.78 -0.76 -8.50
N ALA A 37 -1.69 -1.73 -8.70
CA ALA A 37 -1.43 -2.91 -9.52
C ALA A 37 -1.14 -2.54 -10.98
N GLY A 38 -1.95 -1.65 -11.58
CA GLY A 38 -1.76 -1.23 -12.97
C GLY A 38 -0.42 -0.53 -13.20
N TRP A 39 -0.01 0.37 -12.28
CA TRP A 39 1.29 1.04 -12.38
C TRP A 39 2.47 0.10 -12.12
N VAL A 40 2.38 -0.75 -11.10
CA VAL A 40 3.44 -1.73 -10.80
C VAL A 40 3.62 -2.70 -11.98
N ALA A 41 2.53 -3.22 -12.56
CA ALA A 41 2.60 -4.11 -13.72
C ALA A 41 3.20 -3.41 -14.95
N ARG A 42 2.74 -2.19 -15.26
CA ARG A 42 3.28 -1.40 -16.38
C ARG A 42 4.78 -1.18 -16.23
N ASP A 43 5.22 -0.74 -15.06
CA ASP A 43 6.62 -0.41 -14.80
C ASP A 43 7.47 -1.69 -14.83
N ALA A 44 7.00 -2.78 -14.22
CA ALA A 44 7.69 -4.07 -14.24
C ALA A 44 7.85 -4.64 -15.66
N ILE A 45 6.81 -4.63 -16.49
CA ILE A 45 6.90 -5.09 -17.88
C ILE A 45 7.94 -4.28 -18.65
N GLN A 46 7.97 -2.97 -18.44
CA GLN A 46 8.93 -2.10 -19.11
C GLN A 46 10.36 -2.36 -18.65
N GLU A 47 10.59 -2.50 -17.35
CA GLU A 47 11.88 -2.84 -16.76
C GLU A 47 12.37 -4.22 -17.23
N CYS A 48 11.50 -5.23 -17.27
CA CYS A 48 11.84 -6.55 -17.82
C CYS A 48 12.27 -6.47 -19.28
N ARG A 49 11.59 -5.66 -20.10
CA ARG A 49 11.96 -5.47 -21.51
C ARG A 49 13.33 -4.82 -21.66
N GLU A 50 13.62 -3.81 -20.84
CA GLU A 50 14.92 -3.12 -20.85
C GLU A 50 16.05 -4.01 -20.33
N ALA A 51 15.77 -4.85 -19.33
CA ALA A 51 16.72 -5.83 -18.81
C ALA A 51 17.15 -6.87 -19.86
N CYS A 52 16.30 -7.18 -20.85
CA CYS A 52 16.65 -8.04 -22.00
C CYS A 52 17.48 -7.32 -23.09
N GLY A 53 17.82 -6.03 -22.92
CA GLY A 53 18.53 -5.24 -23.90
C GLY A 53 17.83 -5.19 -25.26
N GLY A 54 18.60 -5.14 -26.36
CA GLY A 54 18.04 -5.09 -27.72
C GLY A 54 17.15 -6.29 -28.06
N HIS A 55 17.40 -7.45 -27.46
CA HIS A 55 16.57 -8.64 -27.67
C HIS A 55 15.16 -8.47 -27.12
N GLY A 56 14.97 -7.70 -26.03
CA GLY A 56 13.63 -7.42 -25.47
C GLY A 56 12.66 -6.77 -26.48
N TYR A 57 13.18 -6.15 -27.54
CA TYR A 57 12.38 -5.54 -28.61
C TYR A 57 11.92 -6.53 -29.69
N LEU A 58 12.49 -7.74 -29.73
CA LEU A 58 12.09 -8.76 -30.68
C LEU A 58 10.70 -9.29 -30.31
N ALA A 59 9.80 -9.37 -31.30
CA ALA A 59 8.43 -9.84 -31.11
C ALA A 59 8.37 -11.25 -30.47
N VAL A 60 9.38 -12.10 -30.69
CA VAL A 60 9.49 -13.44 -30.09
C VAL A 60 9.52 -13.40 -28.54
N ASN A 61 10.00 -12.31 -27.93
CA ASN A 61 10.05 -12.16 -26.47
C ASN A 61 8.71 -11.72 -25.87
N GLN A 62 7.70 -11.36 -26.68
CA GLN A 62 6.33 -11.02 -26.27
C GLN A 62 6.16 -9.85 -25.27
N LEU A 63 7.24 -9.27 -24.72
CA LEU A 63 7.18 -8.17 -23.76
C LEU A 63 6.56 -6.89 -24.34
N GLY A 64 6.75 -6.64 -25.64
CA GLY A 64 6.08 -5.54 -26.35
C GLY A 64 4.56 -5.74 -26.36
N LYS A 65 4.10 -6.92 -26.77
CA LYS A 65 2.67 -7.26 -26.77
C LYS A 65 2.07 -7.25 -25.36
N LEU A 66 2.78 -7.82 -24.38
CA LEU A 66 2.34 -7.82 -22.98
C LEU A 66 2.17 -6.39 -22.45
N ARG A 67 3.05 -5.47 -22.83
CA ARG A 67 2.93 -4.05 -22.52
C ARG A 67 1.68 -3.46 -23.15
N ASP A 68 1.49 -3.67 -24.46
CA ASP A 68 0.33 -3.14 -25.18
C ASP A 68 -1.00 -3.65 -24.58
N ASP A 69 -1.04 -4.92 -24.16
CA ASP A 69 -2.21 -5.54 -23.51
C ASP A 69 -2.44 -5.00 -22.09
N ASN A 70 -1.39 -4.56 -21.38
CA ASN A 70 -1.48 -4.02 -20.01
C ASN A 70 -1.73 -2.50 -19.96
N ASP A 71 -1.27 -1.73 -20.94
CA ASP A 71 -1.38 -0.26 -20.96
C ASP A 71 -2.81 0.26 -20.66
N PRO A 72 -3.90 -0.36 -21.14
CA PRO A 72 -5.26 0.06 -20.80
C PRO A 72 -5.61 0.03 -19.31
N ASN A 73 -4.96 -0.82 -18.50
CA ASN A 73 -5.19 -0.91 -17.04
C ASN A 73 -4.87 0.41 -16.32
N CYS A 74 -4.09 1.30 -16.93
CA CYS A 74 -3.82 2.62 -16.38
C CYS A 74 -4.99 3.61 -16.52
N THR A 75 -6.01 3.29 -17.33
CA THR A 75 -7.08 4.24 -17.72
C THR A 75 -8.49 3.65 -17.67
N TYR A 76 -8.67 2.37 -18.05
CA TYR A 76 -9.98 1.73 -18.02
C TYR A 76 -10.48 1.58 -16.58
N GLU A 77 -11.80 1.50 -16.40
CA GLU A 77 -12.48 1.44 -15.09
C GLU A 77 -12.26 2.67 -14.18
N GLY A 78 -11.70 3.74 -14.74
CA GLY A 78 -11.43 5.01 -14.07
C GLY A 78 -9.95 5.38 -14.16
N ASP A 79 -9.68 6.66 -14.41
CA ASP A 79 -8.31 7.18 -14.35
C ASP A 79 -7.69 6.89 -12.97
N ASN A 80 -6.44 6.43 -12.97
CA ASN A 80 -5.78 5.98 -11.75
C ASN A 80 -5.69 7.09 -10.68
N ASN A 81 -5.44 8.35 -11.07
CA ASN A 81 -5.37 9.43 -10.09
C ASN A 81 -6.76 9.83 -9.60
N MET A 82 -7.78 9.78 -10.45
CA MET A 82 -9.17 9.99 -10.04
C MET A 82 -9.63 8.92 -9.04
N LEU A 83 -9.23 7.66 -9.22
CA LEU A 83 -9.56 6.55 -8.32
C LEU A 83 -8.89 6.73 -6.95
N LEU A 84 -7.61 7.11 -6.89
CA LEU A 84 -6.97 7.48 -5.61
C LEU A 84 -7.71 8.63 -4.90
N GLY A 85 -8.38 9.51 -5.65
CA GLY A 85 -9.31 10.49 -5.12
C GLY A 85 -10.41 9.88 -4.23
N GLN A 86 -10.98 8.74 -4.64
CA GLN A 86 -12.03 8.07 -3.89
C GLN A 86 -11.51 7.44 -2.59
N THR A 87 -10.34 6.81 -2.64
CA THR A 87 -9.68 6.26 -1.44
C THR A 87 -9.36 7.36 -0.44
N SER A 88 -8.77 8.47 -0.88
CA SER A 88 -8.47 9.58 0.03
C SER A 88 -9.74 10.21 0.62
N ASN A 89 -10.83 10.31 -0.13
CA ASN A 89 -12.12 10.77 0.40
C ASN A 89 -12.62 9.86 1.53
N TYR A 90 -12.55 8.55 1.33
CA TYR A 90 -12.89 7.57 2.35
C TYR A 90 -12.05 7.80 3.62
N LEU A 91 -10.73 7.87 3.49
CA LEU A 91 -9.82 8.07 4.62
C LEU A 91 -10.05 9.42 5.32
N LEU A 92 -10.22 10.52 4.57
CA LEU A 92 -10.48 11.84 5.16
C LEU A 92 -11.82 11.90 5.89
N SER A 93 -12.83 11.13 5.48
CA SER A 93 -14.12 11.08 6.20
C SER A 93 -13.98 10.53 7.63
N LEU A 94 -12.95 9.72 7.89
CA LEU A 94 -12.66 9.18 9.22
C LEU A 94 -12.13 10.25 10.20
N LEU A 95 -11.67 11.40 9.71
CA LEU A 95 -11.22 12.51 10.57
C LEU A 95 -12.37 13.06 11.41
N GLU A 96 -13.61 13.01 10.91
CA GLU A 96 -14.78 13.45 11.66
C GLU A 96 -15.02 12.59 12.90
N LEU A 97 -14.82 11.27 12.79
CA LEU A 97 -14.93 10.34 13.91
C LEU A 97 -13.89 10.66 14.98
N ARG A 98 -12.64 10.91 14.55
CA ARG A 98 -11.56 11.32 15.45
C ARG A 98 -11.86 12.65 16.15
N GLN A 99 -12.38 13.65 15.44
CA GLN A 99 -12.75 14.95 16.02
C GLN A 99 -13.85 14.81 17.09
N LYS A 100 -14.74 13.84 16.91
CA LYS A 100 -15.79 13.50 17.88
C LYS A 100 -15.30 12.59 19.02
N GLY A 101 -14.02 12.21 19.02
CA GLY A 101 -13.45 11.27 20.01
C GLY A 101 -14.01 9.86 19.89
N GLN A 102 -14.56 9.49 18.72
CA GLN A 102 -15.08 8.15 18.47
C GLN A 102 -13.97 7.25 17.95
N PRO A 103 -13.96 5.95 18.34
CA PRO A 103 -13.03 5.00 17.79
C PRO A 103 -13.27 4.83 16.29
N ILE A 104 -12.18 4.71 15.54
CA ILE A 104 -12.20 4.35 14.12
C ILE A 104 -12.12 2.83 14.05
N SER A 105 -13.16 2.21 13.50
CA SER A 105 -13.17 0.79 13.21
C SER A 105 -13.88 0.53 11.90
N SER A 106 -13.42 -0.45 11.15
CA SER A 106 -14.03 -0.90 9.90
C SER A 106 -14.24 -2.41 9.86
N PRO A 107 -15.22 -2.92 9.08
CA PRO A 107 -15.51 -4.36 9.02
C PRO A 107 -14.34 -5.27 8.65
N LEU A 108 -13.39 -4.83 7.81
CA LEU A 108 -12.17 -5.58 7.45
C LEU A 108 -10.93 -5.16 8.26
N HIS A 109 -11.14 -4.29 9.25
CA HIS A 109 -10.12 -3.76 10.15
C HIS A 109 -8.94 -3.09 9.44
N THR A 110 -9.15 -2.53 8.24
CA THR A 110 -8.07 -1.94 7.42
C THR A 110 -7.66 -0.55 7.92
N VAL A 111 -8.48 0.09 8.76
CA VAL A 111 -8.25 1.45 9.28
C VAL A 111 -8.28 1.54 10.80
N ASP A 112 -8.44 0.41 11.51
CA ASP A 112 -8.59 0.39 12.97
C ASP A 112 -7.40 1.05 13.70
N TYR A 113 -6.18 0.85 13.19
CA TYR A 113 -4.96 1.45 13.74
C TYR A 113 -4.96 2.99 13.71
N LEU A 114 -5.81 3.63 12.89
CA LEU A 114 -5.94 5.10 12.89
C LEU A 114 -6.49 5.65 14.21
N SER A 115 -7.19 4.82 15.00
CA SER A 115 -7.60 5.18 16.36
C SER A 115 -6.41 5.50 17.26
N ASP A 116 -5.29 4.80 17.06
CA ASP A 116 -4.06 4.93 17.84
C ASP A 116 -3.04 5.88 17.17
N ALA A 117 -3.46 6.67 16.18
CA ALA A 117 -2.56 7.52 15.40
C ALA A 117 -1.66 8.42 16.28
N ASN A 118 -2.16 8.94 17.40
CA ASN A 118 -1.36 9.75 18.33
C ASN A 118 -0.19 8.95 18.94
N GLN A 119 -0.41 7.69 19.30
CA GLN A 119 0.63 6.82 19.88
C GLN A 119 1.56 6.33 18.78
N ILE A 120 1.02 5.94 17.62
CA ILE A 120 1.81 5.49 16.47
C ILE A 120 2.78 6.59 16.07
N LEU A 121 2.34 7.85 15.95
CA LEU A 121 3.19 8.96 15.51
C LEU A 121 4.30 9.35 16.49
N GLN A 122 4.28 8.87 17.73
CA GLN A 122 5.39 9.03 18.69
C GLN A 122 6.52 8.03 18.46
N GLN A 123 6.29 7.01 17.63
CA GLN A 123 7.28 5.99 17.31
C GLN A 123 8.28 6.52 16.29
N VAL A 124 9.47 5.92 16.30
CA VAL A 124 10.57 6.19 15.36
C VAL A 124 11.04 4.87 14.78
N PHE A 125 11.83 4.94 13.71
CA PHE A 125 12.39 3.76 13.06
C PHE A 125 13.24 2.93 14.06
N SER A 126 12.72 1.74 14.36
CA SER A 126 13.21 0.92 15.48
C SER A 126 14.39 0.02 15.09
N ALA A 127 14.43 -0.47 13.84
CA ALA A 127 15.46 -1.39 13.38
C ALA A 127 16.87 -0.80 13.48
N LYS A 128 17.80 -1.58 14.02
CA LYS A 128 19.23 -1.29 14.13
C LYS A 128 20.09 -2.25 13.31
N THR A 129 19.53 -3.39 12.93
CA THR A 129 20.19 -4.41 12.09
C THR A 129 19.39 -4.70 10.82
N GLU A 130 20.04 -5.28 9.81
CA GLU A 130 19.35 -5.65 8.57
C GLU A 130 18.25 -6.69 8.82
N ASP A 131 18.48 -7.66 9.70
CA ASP A 131 17.50 -8.69 10.01
C ASP A 131 16.24 -8.11 10.67
N GLU A 132 16.40 -7.16 11.59
CA GLU A 132 15.28 -6.41 12.16
C GLU A 132 14.55 -5.58 11.09
N CYS A 133 15.30 -4.97 10.16
CA CYS A 133 14.74 -4.17 9.08
C CYS A 133 13.88 -5.00 8.11
N ARG A 134 14.17 -6.30 7.97
CA ARG A 134 13.41 -7.24 7.13
C ARG A 134 12.21 -7.84 7.83
N ASN A 135 12.06 -7.62 9.14
CA ASN A 135 10.94 -8.14 9.92
C ASN A 135 9.61 -7.52 9.43
N LEU A 136 8.64 -8.36 9.12
CA LEU A 136 7.36 -7.93 8.55
C LEU A 136 6.53 -7.06 9.52
N ASP A 137 6.67 -7.26 10.83
CA ASP A 137 5.97 -6.45 11.82
C ASP A 137 6.62 -5.06 11.96
N VAL A 138 7.95 -4.96 11.85
CA VAL A 138 8.66 -3.67 11.79
C VAL A 138 8.24 -2.90 10.53
N LEU A 139 8.15 -3.57 9.39
CA LEU A 139 7.69 -2.96 8.15
C LEU A 139 6.23 -2.51 8.25
N LEU A 140 5.34 -3.33 8.82
CA LEU A 140 3.94 -2.96 8.99
C LEU A 140 3.79 -1.76 9.93
N GLN A 141 4.56 -1.69 11.02
CA GLN A 141 4.59 -0.52 11.92
C GLN A 141 5.05 0.74 11.18
N ALA A 142 6.08 0.65 10.33
CA ALA A 142 6.55 1.77 9.52
C ALA A 142 5.47 2.26 8.54
N TYR A 143 4.75 1.34 7.90
CA TYR A 143 3.64 1.69 7.01
C TYR A 143 2.44 2.28 7.76
N GLN A 144 2.05 1.73 8.91
CA GLN A 144 1.00 2.30 9.75
C GLN A 144 1.36 3.72 10.21
N TRP A 145 2.61 3.94 10.59
CA TRP A 145 3.13 5.27 10.89
C TRP A 145 3.00 6.21 9.68
N LEU A 146 3.45 5.77 8.51
CA LEU A 146 3.41 6.56 7.27
C LEU A 146 1.98 6.94 6.90
N VAL A 147 1.03 6.00 7.01
CA VAL A 147 -0.38 6.26 6.73
C VAL A 147 -0.95 7.26 7.74
N CYS A 148 -0.70 7.08 9.04
CA CYS A 148 -1.15 8.02 10.07
C CYS A 148 -0.62 9.44 9.84
N TYR A 149 0.65 9.56 9.45
CA TYR A 149 1.29 10.85 9.17
C TYR A 149 0.64 11.53 7.95
N LEU A 150 0.59 10.82 6.82
CA LEU A 150 -0.01 11.33 5.59
C LEU A 150 -1.50 11.62 5.74
N TRP A 151 -2.21 10.87 6.57
CA TRP A 151 -3.63 11.06 6.83
C TRP A 151 -3.89 12.39 7.54
N LEU A 152 -3.09 12.69 8.57
CA LEU A 152 -3.17 13.96 9.29
C LEU A 152 -2.74 15.15 8.44
N GLU A 153 -1.63 15.02 7.71
CA GLU A 153 -1.13 16.07 6.82
C GLU A 153 -2.14 16.37 5.70
N SER A 154 -2.73 15.33 5.11
CA SER A 154 -3.79 15.49 4.10
C SER A 154 -5.02 16.18 4.69
N GLY A 155 -5.44 15.82 5.91
CA GLY A 155 -6.54 16.47 6.61
C GLY A 155 -6.27 17.94 6.92
N SER A 156 -5.07 18.24 7.43
CA SER A 156 -4.60 19.59 7.71
C SER A 156 -4.61 20.44 6.43
N LYS A 157 -4.05 19.91 5.34
CA LYS A 157 -4.02 20.59 4.05
C LYS A 157 -5.42 20.87 3.50
N TYR A 158 -6.31 19.88 3.56
CA TYR A 158 -7.69 20.02 3.13
C TYR A 158 -8.43 21.11 3.92
N ASN A 159 -8.32 21.09 5.25
CA ASN A 159 -8.91 22.11 6.13
C ASN A 159 -8.33 23.50 5.87
N GLN A 160 -7.03 23.60 5.58
CA GLN A 160 -6.41 24.86 5.18
C GLN A 160 -7.02 25.41 3.88
N GLN A 161 -7.26 24.56 2.87
CA GLN A 161 -7.90 25.01 1.63
C GLN A 161 -9.34 25.49 1.84
N LEU A 162 -10.10 24.81 2.71
CA LEU A 162 -11.44 25.26 3.10
C LEU A 162 -11.39 26.61 3.83
N ALA A 163 -10.41 26.80 4.72
CA ALA A 163 -10.22 28.07 5.44
C ALA A 163 -9.86 29.24 4.50
N PHE A 164 -9.28 28.96 3.33
CA PHE A 164 -9.10 29.95 2.26
C PHE A 164 -10.37 30.25 1.46
N GLY A 165 -11.52 29.72 1.86
CA GLY A 165 -12.82 29.96 1.21
C GLY A 165 -13.01 29.18 -0.08
N LYS A 166 -12.19 28.13 -0.33
CA LYS A 166 -12.39 27.26 -1.50
C LYS A 166 -13.57 26.32 -1.28
N GLU A 167 -14.35 26.12 -2.33
CA GLU A 167 -15.38 25.10 -2.37
C GLU A 167 -14.79 23.70 -2.12
N PRO A 168 -15.53 22.76 -1.49
CA PRO A 168 -15.02 21.44 -1.11
C PRO A 168 -14.35 20.66 -2.25
N PHE A 169 -14.91 20.72 -3.46
CA PHE A 169 -14.32 20.06 -4.62
C PHE A 169 -12.94 20.61 -4.97
N SER A 170 -12.80 21.94 -5.06
CA SER A 170 -11.53 22.61 -5.35
C SER A 170 -10.52 22.41 -4.22
N ALA A 171 -10.96 22.46 -2.96
CA ALA A 171 -10.11 22.19 -1.80
C ALA A 171 -9.52 20.77 -1.83
N LYS A 172 -10.31 19.77 -2.24
CA LYS A 172 -9.84 18.39 -2.43
C LYS A 172 -8.83 18.28 -3.57
N ASN A 173 -9.14 18.86 -4.71
CA ASN A 173 -8.25 18.86 -5.87
C ASN A 173 -6.87 19.48 -5.53
N ASP A 174 -6.87 20.59 -4.81
CA ASP A 174 -5.64 21.30 -4.44
C ASP A 174 -4.85 20.60 -3.32
N SER A 175 -5.47 19.61 -2.67
CA SER A 175 -4.83 18.75 -1.67
C SER A 175 -4.38 17.40 -2.26
N GLN A 176 -4.50 17.18 -3.57
CA GLN A 176 -4.27 15.84 -4.14
C GLN A 176 -2.79 15.47 -4.31
N VAL A 177 -2.08 16.17 -5.20
CA VAL A 177 -0.84 15.70 -5.84
C VAL A 177 0.25 15.26 -4.85
N TYR A 178 0.37 15.92 -3.70
CA TYR A 178 1.42 15.65 -2.70
C TYR A 178 0.90 15.11 -1.36
N PHE A 179 -0.42 15.13 -1.12
CA PHE A 179 -0.98 14.69 0.16
C PHE A 179 -1.91 13.50 -0.05
N CYS A 180 -3.11 13.73 -0.59
CA CYS A 180 -4.14 12.69 -0.69
C CYS A 180 -3.74 11.52 -1.60
N ARG A 181 -2.94 11.79 -2.64
CA ARG A 181 -2.41 10.76 -3.54
C ARG A 181 -1.45 9.84 -2.81
N SER A 182 -0.49 10.43 -2.09
CA SER A 182 0.52 9.72 -1.30
C SER A 182 -0.14 8.90 -0.20
N LEU A 183 -1.12 9.50 0.50
CA LEU A 183 -1.94 8.82 1.51
C LEU A 183 -2.60 7.55 0.95
N SER A 184 -3.28 7.67 -0.19
CA SER A 184 -4.02 6.54 -0.78
C SER A 184 -3.09 5.40 -1.18
N LEU A 185 -1.90 5.71 -1.69
CA LEU A 185 -0.89 4.72 -2.04
C LEU A 185 -0.24 4.07 -0.82
N ALA A 186 0.13 4.85 0.19
CA ALA A 186 0.67 4.32 1.43
C ALA A 186 -0.34 3.40 2.13
N TYR A 187 -1.63 3.76 2.11
CA TYR A 187 -2.72 2.97 2.67
C TYR A 187 -2.82 1.59 1.99
N VAL A 188 -2.89 1.55 0.66
CA VAL A 188 -2.98 0.25 -0.04
C VAL A 188 -1.70 -0.57 0.06
N GLN A 189 -0.52 0.07 0.08
CA GLN A 189 0.74 -0.64 0.27
C GLN A 189 0.84 -1.27 1.67
N CYS A 190 0.37 -0.55 2.70
CA CYS A 190 0.21 -1.09 4.05
C CYS A 190 -0.70 -2.32 4.04
N GLU A 191 -1.82 -2.25 3.32
CA GLU A 191 -2.77 -3.35 3.24
C GLU A 191 -2.23 -4.57 2.46
N VAL A 192 -1.53 -4.34 1.35
CA VAL A 192 -0.83 -5.40 0.61
C VAL A 192 0.18 -6.09 1.52
N LEU A 193 0.98 -5.33 2.28
CA LEU A 193 1.96 -5.88 3.20
C LEU A 193 1.29 -6.69 4.32
N ARG A 194 0.21 -6.18 4.91
CA ARG A 194 -0.59 -6.88 5.93
C ARG A 194 -1.09 -8.21 5.40
N ARG A 195 -1.79 -8.21 4.26
CA ARG A 195 -2.38 -9.41 3.65
C ARG A 195 -1.31 -10.41 3.21
N PHE A 196 -0.19 -9.95 2.69
CA PHE A 196 0.92 -10.83 2.32
C PHE A 196 1.57 -11.46 3.55
N ARG A 197 1.80 -10.70 4.63
CA ARG A 197 2.27 -11.27 5.91
C ARG A 197 1.30 -12.33 6.45
N ASP A 198 0.00 -12.04 6.44
CA ASP A 198 -1.02 -12.96 6.94
C ASP A 198 -1.06 -14.24 6.08
N ALA A 199 -0.95 -14.11 4.75
CA ALA A 199 -0.83 -15.26 3.84
C ALA A 199 0.43 -16.10 4.10
N CYS A 200 1.58 -15.46 4.40
CA CYS A 200 2.81 -16.18 4.78
C CYS A 200 2.67 -16.98 6.09
N GLN A 201 1.72 -16.61 6.95
CA GLN A 201 1.48 -17.24 8.25
C GLN A 201 0.32 -18.24 8.23
N SER A 202 -0.60 -18.12 7.26
CA SER A 202 -1.75 -19.01 7.09
C SER A 202 -1.37 -20.48 7.05
N GLU A 203 -2.19 -21.33 7.67
CA GLU A 203 -2.07 -22.79 7.63
C GLU A 203 -2.19 -23.37 6.22
N ASP A 204 -2.96 -22.71 5.35
CA ASP A 204 -3.16 -23.12 3.95
C ASP A 204 -1.90 -22.96 3.09
N THR A 205 -0.94 -22.14 3.54
CA THR A 205 0.31 -21.91 2.80
C THR A 205 1.29 -23.05 3.06
N PRO A 206 1.73 -23.79 2.01
CA PRO A 206 2.68 -24.89 2.14
C PRO A 206 3.93 -24.47 2.89
N GLU A 207 4.34 -25.26 3.89
CA GLU A 207 5.46 -24.93 4.78
C GLU A 207 6.75 -24.59 4.02
N GLY A 208 7.05 -25.34 2.96
CA GLY A 208 8.23 -25.10 2.11
C GLY A 208 8.22 -23.78 1.35
N LEU A 209 7.06 -23.18 1.10
CA LEU A 209 6.95 -21.88 0.39
C LEU A 209 7.05 -20.69 1.33
N ARG A 210 6.72 -20.86 2.62
CA ARG A 210 6.68 -19.74 3.60
C ARG A 210 7.98 -18.96 3.69
N PRO A 211 9.19 -19.57 3.69
CA PRO A 211 10.44 -18.81 3.74
C PRO A 211 10.62 -17.88 2.54
N VAL A 212 10.30 -18.37 1.34
CA VAL A 212 10.46 -17.61 0.10
C VAL A 212 9.44 -16.48 0.02
N LEU A 213 8.18 -16.76 0.37
CA LEU A 213 7.12 -15.76 0.43
C LEU A 213 7.43 -14.66 1.44
N LYS A 214 8.01 -15.01 2.61
CA LYS A 214 8.47 -14.02 3.59
C LYS A 214 9.56 -13.12 3.01
N LYS A 215 10.57 -13.67 2.32
CA LYS A 215 11.61 -12.87 1.65
C LYS A 215 11.01 -11.93 0.60
N MET A 216 10.07 -12.42 -0.22
CA MET A 216 9.40 -11.59 -1.23
C MET A 216 8.55 -10.48 -0.59
N CYS A 217 7.86 -10.78 0.50
CA CYS A 217 7.07 -9.82 1.26
C CYS A 217 7.97 -8.72 1.86
N SER A 218 9.07 -9.10 2.50
CA SER A 218 10.06 -8.15 3.02
C SER A 218 10.70 -7.31 1.90
N LEU A 219 11.02 -7.91 0.76
CA LEU A 219 11.61 -7.22 -0.39
C LEU A 219 10.65 -6.19 -0.96
N TYR A 220 9.38 -6.57 -1.20
CA TYR A 220 8.34 -5.66 -1.66
C TYR A 220 8.13 -4.51 -0.66
N GLY A 221 8.01 -4.82 0.63
CA GLY A 221 7.81 -3.84 1.70
C GLY A 221 8.95 -2.83 1.74
N LEU A 222 10.20 -3.28 1.73
CA LEU A 222 11.37 -2.40 1.76
C LEU A 222 11.55 -1.59 0.48
N TRP A 223 11.43 -2.22 -0.70
CA TRP A 223 11.52 -1.54 -2.00
C TRP A 223 10.46 -0.45 -2.15
N SER A 224 9.25 -0.71 -1.67
CA SER A 224 8.19 0.28 -1.71
C SER A 224 8.35 1.35 -0.63
N LEU A 225 8.86 1.02 0.56
CA LEU A 225 9.09 1.97 1.66
C LEU A 225 10.25 2.93 1.34
N GLU A 226 11.28 2.46 0.63
CA GLU A 226 12.42 3.28 0.19
C GLU A 226 11.97 4.52 -0.58
N LYS A 227 10.95 4.38 -1.42
CA LYS A 227 10.34 5.46 -2.21
C LYS A 227 9.68 6.54 -1.35
N HIS A 228 9.36 6.24 -0.09
CA HIS A 228 8.75 7.14 0.88
C HIS A 228 9.75 7.71 1.90
N LEU A 229 11.05 7.43 1.76
CA LEU A 229 12.07 7.90 2.71
C LEU A 229 12.01 9.40 2.97
N ALA A 230 11.81 10.21 1.92
CA ALA A 230 11.71 11.67 2.08
C ALA A 230 10.61 12.05 3.07
N THR A 231 9.41 11.47 2.94
CA THR A 231 8.27 11.69 3.84
C THR A 231 8.53 11.15 5.24
N LEU A 232 9.18 9.98 5.37
CA LEU A 232 9.54 9.40 6.66
C LEU A 232 10.53 10.26 7.44
N TYR A 233 11.48 10.93 6.76
CA TYR A 233 12.37 11.91 7.39
C TYR A 233 11.65 13.23 7.70
N GLU A 234 10.80 13.71 6.78
CA GLU A 234 10.04 14.96 6.97
C GLU A 234 9.16 14.91 8.22
N GLY A 235 8.45 13.80 8.44
CA GLY A 235 7.62 13.62 9.63
C GLY A 235 8.36 13.07 10.86
N GLY A 236 9.67 12.86 10.78
CA GLY A 236 10.51 12.51 11.93
C GLY A 236 10.52 11.04 12.35
N TYR A 237 9.99 10.12 11.55
CA TYR A 237 10.08 8.67 11.81
C TYR A 237 11.51 8.17 11.65
N CYS A 238 12.13 8.49 10.52
CA CYS A 238 13.56 8.28 10.29
C CYS A 238 14.31 9.51 10.77
N MET A 239 15.34 9.32 11.59
CA MET A 239 16.07 10.41 12.22
C MET A 239 17.57 10.35 11.93
N SER A 240 18.09 9.18 11.57
CA SER A 240 19.51 8.95 11.31
C SER A 240 19.74 8.67 9.84
N THR A 241 20.88 9.11 9.31
CA THR A 241 21.34 8.70 7.96
C THR A 241 21.55 7.20 7.84
N ASN A 242 21.73 6.50 8.97
CA ASN A 242 21.86 5.05 8.99
C ASN A 242 20.53 4.34 8.66
N ASP A 243 19.38 4.94 8.93
CA ASP A 243 18.06 4.31 8.72
C ASP A 243 17.85 4.00 7.23
N ALA A 244 18.06 5.00 6.36
CA ALA A 244 18.00 4.82 4.91
C ALA A 244 19.06 3.85 4.38
N ARG A 245 20.27 3.86 4.95
CA ARG A 245 21.34 2.91 4.56
C ARG A 245 20.95 1.48 4.88
N LEU A 246 20.33 1.27 6.04
CA LEU A 246 19.89 -0.05 6.49
C LEU A 246 18.82 -0.62 5.54
N ILE A 247 17.81 0.19 5.20
CA ILE A 247 16.76 -0.18 4.24
C ILE A 247 17.38 -0.56 2.90
N LYS A 248 18.28 0.28 2.36
CA LYS A 248 18.94 0.03 1.07
C LYS A 248 19.81 -1.22 1.07
N SER A 249 20.56 -1.44 2.15
CA SER A 249 21.41 -2.62 2.31
C SER A 249 20.56 -3.90 2.38
N ALA A 250 19.47 -3.89 3.16
CA ALA A 250 18.55 -5.01 3.28
C ALA A 250 17.88 -5.36 1.94
N ILE A 251 17.50 -4.36 1.12
CA ILE A 251 16.97 -4.60 -0.24
C ILE A 251 17.99 -5.33 -1.10
N ILE A 252 19.25 -4.86 -1.14
CA ILE A 252 20.31 -5.47 -1.94
C ILE A 252 20.52 -6.92 -1.53
N THR A 253 20.63 -7.18 -0.22
CA THR A 253 20.84 -8.53 0.29
C THR A 253 19.66 -9.45 -0.03
N LEU A 254 18.41 -8.98 0.12
CA LEU A 254 17.23 -9.75 -0.26
C LEU A 254 17.16 -10.05 -1.76
N CYS A 255 17.56 -9.11 -2.62
CA CYS A 255 17.66 -9.35 -4.06
C CYS A 255 18.63 -10.49 -4.36
N PHE A 256 19.81 -10.52 -3.71
CA PHE A 256 20.76 -11.62 -3.86
C PHE A 256 20.21 -12.95 -3.36
N GLU A 257 19.57 -12.96 -2.19
CA GLU A 257 19.00 -14.18 -1.62
C GLU A 257 17.90 -14.76 -2.52
N VAL A 258 16.96 -13.95 -3.02
CA VAL A 258 15.89 -14.43 -3.89
C VAL A 258 16.44 -14.86 -5.26
N PHE A 259 17.41 -14.13 -5.81
CA PHE A 259 18.01 -14.44 -7.11
C PHE A 259 18.75 -15.78 -7.11
N ILE A 260 19.50 -16.08 -6.05
CA ILE A 260 20.38 -17.26 -6.01
C ILE A 260 19.61 -18.56 -5.75
N SER A 261 18.65 -18.57 -4.82
CA SER A 261 18.00 -19.82 -4.40
C SER A 261 16.67 -20.10 -5.08
N ASP A 262 15.88 -19.06 -5.38
CA ASP A 262 14.44 -19.23 -5.56
C ASP A 262 13.91 -18.71 -6.90
N PHE A 263 14.66 -17.86 -7.61
CA PHE A 263 14.16 -17.13 -8.78
C PHE A 263 13.60 -18.01 -9.90
N LEU A 264 14.36 -19.01 -10.37
CA LEU A 264 13.91 -19.89 -11.46
C LEU A 264 12.69 -20.74 -11.06
N SER A 265 12.64 -21.18 -9.80
CA SER A 265 11.53 -21.95 -9.25
C SER A 265 10.28 -21.11 -9.04
N LEU A 266 10.43 -19.82 -8.73
CA LEU A 266 9.31 -18.88 -8.63
C LEU A 266 8.72 -18.56 -10.00
N CYS A 267 9.56 -18.31 -11.00
CA CYS A 267 9.10 -18.02 -12.35
C CYS A 267 8.41 -19.21 -13.02
N SER A 268 8.73 -20.45 -12.66
CA SER A 268 8.10 -21.65 -13.22
C SER A 268 6.74 -22.00 -12.62
N LEU A 269 6.30 -21.31 -11.57
CA LEU A 269 4.98 -21.45 -10.96
C LEU A 269 3.89 -20.60 -11.64
N ILE A 270 4.29 -19.69 -12.54
CA ILE A 270 3.41 -18.78 -13.31
C ILE A 270 3.22 -19.34 -14.72
#